data_AF-A0A7H0VFW2-F1
#
_entry.id   AF-A0A7H0VFW2-F1
#
_cell.length_a   1.000
_cell.length_b   1.000
_cell.length_c   1.000
_cell.angle_alpha   90.00
_cell.angle_beta   90.00
_cell.angle_gamma   90.00
#
_symmetry.space_group_name_H-M   'P 1'
#
loop_
_entity.id
_entity.type
_entity.pdbx_description
1 polymer ?
#
loop_
_entity_poly.entity_id
_entity_poly.type
_entity_poly.pdbx_seq_one_letter_code
_entity_poly.pdbx_strand_id
1 'polypeptide(L)'
;MKVLKQISFWLIALLIMTLIYQSLLGSFSAALMLATFLLPGAALMNYGLLLWRRSQSNWRWLHLFYLLLFSLYFEWLGMVGAYWFIFELQFDRLPKVLVNPLFLWLYMLFFTLVQDRLFRPTKVEKEREAGPLWFELISDRKQIKIDLRKLLYIESKNEQCTFFMEQEQLQTRERISQLEERLPQGFLRVHRSFIINPEQAQSIHPTEVSIGGTEIPVSRSYKSRVQDYLQQIEALSLNAE
;
A
#
# COMPACT_ATOMS: atom_id res chain seq x y z
N MET A 1 -16.28 1.62 -7.64
CA MET A 1 -15.96 0.70 -8.76
C MET A 1 -14.91 -0.35 -8.41
N LYS A 2 -13.84 -0.04 -7.65
CA LYS A 2 -12.79 -1.04 -7.31
C LYS A 2 -13.31 -2.27 -6.57
N VAL A 3 -14.17 -2.09 -5.56
CA VAL A 3 -14.78 -3.21 -4.80
C VAL A 3 -15.58 -4.14 -5.72
N LEU A 4 -16.37 -3.58 -6.64
CA LEU A 4 -17.14 -4.38 -7.61
C LEU A 4 -16.24 -5.24 -8.51
N LYS A 5 -15.11 -4.70 -8.96
CA LYS A 5 -14.15 -5.47 -9.75
C LYS A 5 -13.49 -6.58 -8.94
N GLN A 6 -13.15 -6.33 -7.67
CA GLN A 6 -12.61 -7.36 -6.78
C GLN A 6 -13.63 -8.48 -6.49
N ILE A 7 -14.89 -8.14 -6.26
CA ILE A 7 -15.98 -9.12 -6.11
C ILE A 7 -16.12 -9.95 -7.40
N SER A 8 -16.11 -9.30 -8.57
CA SER A 8 -16.21 -10.01 -9.85
C SER A 8 -15.03 -10.97 -10.08
N PHE A 9 -13.83 -10.60 -9.66
CA PHE A 9 -12.64 -11.47 -9.73
C PHE A 9 -12.83 -12.74 -8.89
N TRP A 10 -13.29 -12.61 -7.64
CA TRP A 10 -13.50 -13.78 -6.78
C TRP A 10 -14.66 -14.66 -7.25
N LEU A 11 -15.69 -14.09 -7.87
CA LEU A 11 -16.76 -14.88 -8.52
C LEU A 11 -16.23 -15.69 -9.72
N ILE A 12 -15.35 -15.09 -10.53
CA ILE A 12 -14.70 -15.79 -11.63
C ILE A 12 -13.76 -16.88 -11.11
N ALA A 13 -12.97 -16.59 -10.06
CA ALA A 13 -12.10 -17.57 -9.41
C ALA A 13 -12.90 -18.76 -8.86
N LEU A 14 -14.02 -18.49 -8.18
CA LEU A 14 -14.95 -19.52 -7.68
C LEU A 14 -15.47 -20.41 -8.81
N LEU A 15 -15.87 -19.82 -9.94
CA LEU A 15 -16.33 -20.56 -11.12
C LEU A 15 -15.23 -21.44 -11.71
N ILE A 16 -14.01 -20.91 -11.87
CA ILE A 16 -12.85 -21.67 -12.37
C ILE A 16 -12.56 -22.85 -11.44
N MET A 17 -12.51 -22.62 -10.13
CA MET A 17 -12.25 -23.68 -9.15
C MET A 17 -13.35 -24.75 -9.15
N THR A 18 -14.60 -24.34 -9.30
CA THR A 18 -15.73 -25.26 -9.43
C THR A 18 -15.56 -26.17 -10.65
N LEU A 19 -15.16 -25.64 -11.80
CA LEU A 19 -14.94 -26.45 -13.00
C LEU A 19 -13.76 -27.41 -12.84
N ILE A 20 -12.65 -26.96 -12.23
CA ILE A 20 -11.49 -27.82 -11.95
C ILE A 20 -11.90 -28.96 -11.01
N TYR A 21 -12.62 -28.65 -9.93
CA TYR A 21 -13.05 -29.65 -8.95
C TYR A 21 -14.14 -30.57 -9.49
N GLN A 22 -15.00 -30.10 -10.39
CA GLN A 22 -15.99 -30.94 -11.06
C GLN A 22 -15.30 -32.05 -11.86
N SER A 23 -14.17 -31.73 -12.52
CA SER A 23 -13.37 -32.75 -13.22
C SER A 23 -12.80 -33.82 -12.29
N LEU A 24 -12.67 -33.53 -11.00
CA LEU A 24 -12.13 -34.46 -10.00
C LEU A 24 -13.21 -35.20 -9.22
N LEU A 25 -14.35 -34.56 -8.95
CA LEU A 25 -15.43 -35.09 -8.10
C LEU A 25 -16.60 -35.68 -8.90
N GLY A 26 -16.70 -35.38 -10.21
CA GLY A 26 -17.80 -35.83 -11.07
C GLY A 26 -19.15 -35.16 -10.81
N SER A 27 -19.27 -34.35 -9.75
CA SER A 27 -20.49 -33.63 -9.38
C SER A 27 -20.25 -32.13 -9.28
N PHE A 28 -21.07 -31.34 -9.99
CA PHE A 28 -20.99 -29.88 -10.00
C PHE A 28 -21.34 -29.27 -8.63
N SER A 29 -22.37 -29.78 -7.96
CA SER A 29 -22.80 -29.26 -6.66
C SER A 29 -21.74 -29.49 -5.59
N ALA A 30 -21.14 -30.68 -5.56
CA ALA A 30 -20.03 -31.02 -4.67
C ALA A 30 -18.81 -30.11 -4.93
N ALA A 31 -18.49 -29.89 -6.20
CA ALA A 31 -17.39 -29.03 -6.61
C ALA A 31 -17.59 -27.56 -6.24
N LEU A 32 -18.80 -27.02 -6.46
CA LEU A 32 -19.15 -25.64 -6.12
C LEU A 32 -19.08 -25.43 -4.61
N MET A 33 -19.60 -26.40 -3.85
CA MET A 33 -19.57 -26.33 -2.41
C MET A 33 -18.14 -26.37 -1.88
N LEU A 34 -17.32 -27.31 -2.35
CA LEU A 34 -15.90 -27.37 -2.00
C LEU A 34 -15.18 -26.05 -2.33
N ALA A 35 -15.37 -25.51 -3.54
CA ALA A 35 -14.75 -24.25 -3.94
C ALA A 35 -15.20 -23.07 -3.06
N THR A 36 -16.45 -23.09 -2.58
CA THR A 36 -16.98 -22.06 -1.67
C THR A 36 -16.34 -22.16 -0.28
N PHE A 37 -16.18 -23.38 0.25
CA PHE A 37 -15.56 -23.61 1.56
C PHE A 37 -14.05 -23.30 1.60
N LEU A 38 -13.37 -23.35 0.45
CA LEU A 38 -11.95 -23.02 0.30
C LEU A 38 -11.72 -21.52 -0.06
N LEU A 39 -12.77 -20.73 -0.29
CA LEU A 39 -12.61 -19.31 -0.61
C LEU A 39 -12.09 -18.47 0.58
N PRO A 40 -12.54 -18.69 1.83
CA PRO A 40 -12.11 -17.89 2.98
C PRO A 40 -10.59 -17.94 3.27
N GLY A 41 -9.92 -19.09 3.09
CA GLY A 41 -8.48 -19.19 3.34
C GLY A 41 -7.66 -18.44 2.28
N ALA A 42 -8.06 -18.52 1.01
CA ALA A 42 -7.48 -17.69 -0.06
C ALA A 42 -7.66 -16.17 0.20
N ALA A 43 -8.85 -15.76 0.69
CA ALA A 43 -9.12 -14.37 1.05
C ALA A 43 -8.29 -13.90 2.25
N LEU A 44 -8.13 -14.76 3.27
CA LEU A 44 -7.26 -14.53 4.43
C LEU A 44 -5.81 -14.34 4.01
N MET A 45 -5.29 -15.20 3.12
CA MET A 45 -3.93 -15.10 2.61
C MET A 45 -3.71 -13.79 1.85
N ASN A 46 -4.68 -13.39 1.02
CA ASN A 46 -4.63 -12.11 0.30
C ASN A 46 -4.57 -10.92 1.25
N TYR A 47 -5.46 -10.89 2.25
CA TYR A 47 -5.50 -9.81 3.24
C TYR A 47 -4.22 -9.76 4.08
N GLY A 48 -3.72 -10.92 4.52
CA GLY A 48 -2.49 -11.00 5.28
C GLY A 48 -1.26 -10.59 4.49
N LEU A 49 -1.18 -10.91 3.20
CA LEU A 49 -0.08 -10.49 2.33
C LEU A 49 -0.04 -8.95 2.19
N LEU A 50 -1.21 -8.30 2.12
CA LEU A 50 -1.31 -6.84 2.12
C LEU A 50 -0.80 -6.23 3.42
N LEU A 51 -1.14 -6.82 4.57
CA LEU A 51 -0.64 -6.39 5.88
C LEU A 51 0.87 -6.59 6.01
N TRP A 52 1.37 -7.75 5.57
CA TRP A 52 2.79 -8.07 5.59
C TRP A 52 3.62 -7.10 4.75
N ARG A 53 3.13 -6.72 3.57
CA ARG A 53 3.81 -5.75 2.68
C ARG A 53 3.95 -4.37 3.33
N ARG A 54 2.99 -3.96 4.15
CA ARG A 54 2.99 -2.68 4.88
C ARG A 54 3.84 -2.67 6.15
N SER A 55 4.03 -3.83 6.78
CA SER A 55 4.86 -3.95 7.98
C SER A 55 6.32 -3.62 7.65
N GLN A 56 7.02 -2.80 8.43
CA GLN A 56 8.48 -2.55 8.29
C GLN A 56 9.29 -3.24 9.41
N SER A 57 8.72 -4.25 10.06
CA SER A 57 9.32 -4.92 11.23
C SER A 57 10.41 -5.94 10.86
N ASN A 58 11.40 -6.15 11.72
CA ASN A 58 12.40 -7.20 11.56
C ASN A 58 11.79 -8.62 11.59
N TRP A 59 10.59 -8.79 12.15
CA TRP A 59 9.89 -10.08 12.27
C TRP A 59 8.97 -10.40 11.08
N ARG A 60 9.09 -9.66 9.98
CA ARG A 60 8.26 -9.80 8.78
C ARG A 60 8.20 -11.22 8.23
N TRP A 61 9.33 -11.93 8.18
CA TRP A 61 9.36 -13.30 7.67
C TRP A 61 8.63 -14.29 8.58
N LEU A 62 8.68 -14.06 9.90
CA LEU A 62 7.93 -14.85 10.86
C LEU A 62 6.42 -14.62 10.71
N HIS A 63 5.98 -13.38 10.50
CA HIS A 63 4.58 -13.08 10.21
C HIS A 63 4.08 -13.74 8.91
N LEU A 64 4.90 -13.80 7.86
CA LEU A 64 4.55 -14.55 6.65
C LEU A 64 4.39 -16.04 6.93
N PHE A 65 5.33 -16.62 7.67
CA PHE A 65 5.28 -18.03 8.01
C PHE A 65 3.97 -18.36 8.75
N TYR A 66 3.62 -17.56 9.76
CA TYR A 66 2.36 -17.73 10.48
C TYR A 66 1.14 -17.49 9.60
N LEU A 67 1.18 -16.54 8.68
CA LEU A 67 0.09 -16.30 7.73
C LEU A 67 -0.15 -17.52 6.83
N LEU A 68 0.92 -18.11 6.28
CA LEU A 68 0.84 -19.29 5.42
C LEU A 68 0.28 -20.49 6.18
N LEU A 69 0.72 -20.68 7.43
CA LEU A 69 0.27 -21.75 8.29
C LEU A 69 -1.20 -21.57 8.72
N PHE A 70 -1.57 -20.34 9.07
CA PHE A 70 -2.94 -20.00 9.49
C PHE A 70 -3.94 -20.10 8.33
N SER A 71 -3.56 -19.64 7.13
CA SER A 71 -4.40 -19.74 5.93
C SER A 71 -4.59 -21.22 5.55
N LEU A 72 -3.52 -22.03 5.60
CA LEU A 72 -3.60 -23.47 5.35
C LEU A 72 -4.49 -24.20 6.38
N TYR A 73 -4.42 -23.81 7.66
CA TYR A 73 -5.30 -24.36 8.68
C TYR A 73 -6.78 -24.06 8.39
N PHE A 74 -7.08 -22.84 7.96
CA PHE A 74 -8.44 -22.46 7.57
C PHE A 74 -8.95 -23.25 6.35
N GLU A 75 -8.08 -23.51 5.37
CA GLU A 75 -8.39 -24.38 4.23
C GLU A 75 -8.74 -25.80 4.67
N TRP A 76 -7.97 -26.36 5.59
CA TRP A 76 -8.24 -27.68 6.14
C TRP A 76 -9.56 -27.73 6.91
N LEU A 77 -9.89 -26.69 7.68
CA LEU A 77 -11.21 -26.57 8.31
C LEU A 77 -12.34 -26.50 7.28
N GLY A 78 -12.16 -25.69 6.23
CA GLY A 78 -13.11 -25.57 5.12
C GLY A 78 -13.32 -26.92 4.42
N MET A 79 -12.23 -27.63 4.15
CA MET A 79 -12.25 -28.95 3.55
C MET A 79 -12.97 -29.98 4.42
N VAL A 80 -12.69 -30.01 5.73
CA VAL A 80 -13.37 -30.89 6.69
C VAL A 80 -14.87 -30.56 6.73
N GLY A 81 -15.24 -29.27 6.71
CA GLY A 81 -16.63 -28.84 6.65
C GLY A 81 -17.34 -29.27 5.36
N ALA A 82 -16.72 -29.04 4.21
CA ALA A 82 -17.24 -29.50 2.92
C ALA A 82 -17.39 -31.02 2.92
N TYR A 83 -16.39 -31.72 3.45
CA TYR A 83 -16.34 -33.18 3.48
C TYR A 83 -17.41 -33.79 4.40
N TRP A 84 -17.66 -33.19 5.56
CA TRP A 84 -18.75 -33.58 6.46
C TRP A 84 -20.12 -33.52 5.75
N PHE A 85 -20.32 -32.50 4.91
CA PHE A 85 -21.59 -32.26 4.24
C PHE A 85 -21.77 -33.02 2.91
N ILE A 86 -20.70 -33.28 2.15
CA ILE A 86 -20.77 -33.98 0.84
C ILE A 86 -20.70 -35.50 0.99
N PHE A 87 -19.81 -36.00 1.85
CA PHE A 87 -19.33 -37.40 1.76
C PHE A 87 -19.74 -38.28 2.94
N GLU A 88 -20.51 -37.77 3.90
CA GLU A 88 -20.91 -38.53 5.08
C GLU A 88 -19.72 -39.23 5.78
N LEU A 89 -18.54 -38.59 5.78
CA LEU A 89 -17.28 -39.14 6.29
C LEU A 89 -16.67 -40.36 5.54
N GLN A 90 -16.98 -40.61 4.26
CA GLN A 90 -16.29 -41.63 3.44
C GLN A 90 -14.98 -41.14 2.81
N PHE A 91 -13.83 -41.41 3.47
CA PHE A 91 -12.54 -40.74 3.18
C PHE A 91 -11.95 -41.15 1.83
N ASP A 92 -12.39 -42.29 1.32
CA ASP A 92 -11.88 -42.89 0.09
C ASP A 92 -12.38 -42.18 -1.18
N ARG A 93 -13.39 -41.32 -1.08
CA ARG A 93 -13.99 -40.64 -2.24
C ARG A 93 -13.34 -39.31 -2.59
N LEU A 94 -12.52 -38.73 -1.71
CA LEU A 94 -11.93 -37.42 -1.94
C LEU A 94 -10.56 -37.56 -2.63
N PRO A 95 -10.36 -36.95 -3.81
CA PRO A 95 -9.09 -36.98 -4.52
C PRO A 95 -7.93 -36.48 -3.64
N LYS A 96 -6.91 -37.32 -3.45
CA LYS A 96 -5.74 -37.01 -2.60
C LYS A 96 -5.03 -35.69 -2.95
N VAL A 97 -5.16 -35.25 -4.20
CA VAL A 97 -4.62 -33.96 -4.67
C VAL A 97 -5.22 -32.79 -3.90
N LEU A 98 -6.51 -32.83 -3.56
CA LEU A 98 -7.19 -31.74 -2.86
C LEU A 98 -6.68 -31.59 -1.43
N VAL A 99 -6.41 -32.69 -0.74
CA VAL A 99 -5.88 -32.70 0.65
C VAL A 99 -4.39 -32.31 0.70
N ASN A 100 -3.71 -32.28 -0.44
CA ASN A 100 -2.28 -32.00 -0.47
C ASN A 100 -2.02 -30.52 -0.06
N PRO A 101 -1.29 -30.26 1.04
CA PRO A 101 -1.03 -28.90 1.48
C PRO A 101 -0.28 -28.06 0.44
N LEU A 102 0.56 -28.69 -0.39
CA LEU A 102 1.24 -27.99 -1.49
C LEU A 102 0.26 -27.53 -2.55
N PHE A 103 -0.73 -28.36 -2.92
CA PHE A 103 -1.76 -27.96 -3.88
C PHE A 103 -2.58 -26.79 -3.34
N LEU A 104 -2.96 -26.85 -2.05
CA LEU A 104 -3.67 -25.78 -1.37
C LEU A 104 -2.90 -24.46 -1.39
N TRP A 105 -1.61 -24.50 -1.06
CA TRP A 105 -0.78 -23.30 -1.16
C TRP A 105 -0.63 -22.79 -2.58
N LEU A 106 -0.40 -23.66 -3.56
CA LEU A 106 -0.19 -23.26 -4.95
C LEU A 106 -1.41 -22.55 -5.52
N TYR A 107 -2.61 -23.08 -5.31
CA TYR A 107 -3.82 -22.44 -5.84
C TYR A 107 -4.07 -21.10 -5.13
N MET A 108 -3.95 -21.04 -3.79
CA MET A 108 -4.13 -19.78 -3.06
C MET A 108 -3.11 -18.75 -3.54
N LEU A 109 -1.85 -19.15 -3.72
CA LEU A 109 -0.77 -18.26 -4.14
C LEU A 109 -0.99 -17.77 -5.57
N PHE A 110 -1.47 -18.65 -6.46
CA PHE A 110 -1.84 -18.27 -7.81
C PHE A 110 -2.91 -17.17 -7.82
N PHE A 111 -4.06 -17.36 -7.15
CA PHE A 111 -5.13 -16.35 -7.18
C PHE A 111 -4.75 -15.06 -6.45
N THR A 112 -4.05 -15.15 -5.33
CA THR A 112 -3.58 -13.95 -4.61
C THR A 112 -2.59 -13.14 -5.44
N LEU A 113 -1.66 -13.78 -6.16
CA LEU A 113 -0.74 -13.10 -7.06
C LEU A 113 -1.46 -12.51 -8.28
N VAL A 114 -2.39 -13.24 -8.90
CA VAL A 114 -3.17 -12.71 -10.03
C VAL A 114 -4.01 -11.52 -9.59
N GLN A 115 -4.63 -11.58 -8.42
CA GLN A 115 -5.37 -10.46 -7.86
C GLN A 115 -4.45 -9.26 -7.62
N ASP A 116 -3.30 -9.48 -6.97
CA ASP A 116 -2.35 -8.40 -6.70
C ASP A 116 -1.87 -7.76 -8.00
N ARG A 117 -1.60 -8.55 -9.05
CA ARG A 117 -1.20 -8.02 -10.36
C ARG A 117 -2.30 -7.24 -11.07
N LEU A 118 -3.55 -7.71 -11.03
CA LEU A 118 -4.68 -7.06 -11.69
C LEU A 118 -5.16 -5.80 -10.95
N PHE A 119 -5.04 -5.78 -9.62
CA PHE A 119 -5.58 -4.74 -8.76
C PHE A 119 -4.53 -3.95 -8.01
N ARG A 120 -3.24 -4.09 -8.36
CA ARG A 120 -2.17 -3.25 -7.79
C ARG A 120 -2.54 -1.79 -8.08
N PRO A 121 -2.78 -0.95 -7.06
CA PRO A 121 -3.07 0.44 -7.32
C PRO A 121 -1.84 1.07 -7.96
N THR A 122 -2.02 1.64 -9.15
CA THR A 122 -1.01 2.43 -9.84
C THR A 122 -0.59 3.60 -8.94
N LYS A 123 0.66 4.08 -9.04
CA LYS A 123 1.13 5.25 -8.26
C LYS A 123 0.15 6.44 -8.40
N VAL A 124 -0.31 6.69 -9.63
CA VAL A 124 -1.32 7.69 -9.99
C VAL A 124 -2.68 7.48 -9.28
N GLU A 125 -3.09 6.23 -9.03
CA GLU A 125 -4.34 5.93 -8.32
C GLU A 125 -4.22 6.06 -6.81
N LYS A 126 -3.05 5.78 -6.23
CA LYS A 126 -2.76 6.08 -4.82
C LYS A 126 -2.84 7.59 -4.54
N GLU A 127 -2.28 8.41 -5.42
CA GLU A 127 -2.30 9.88 -5.31
C GLU A 127 -3.71 10.47 -5.52
N ARG A 128 -4.57 9.79 -6.30
CA ARG A 128 -5.98 10.15 -6.47
C ARG A 128 -6.85 9.75 -5.27
N GLU A 129 -6.59 8.59 -4.67
CA GLU A 129 -7.36 8.06 -3.52
C GLU A 129 -6.94 8.60 -2.16
N ALA A 130 -5.68 9.03 -1.99
CA ALA A 130 -5.24 9.77 -0.80
C ALA A 130 -6.01 11.09 -0.61
N GLY A 131 -6.74 11.52 -1.65
CA GLY A 131 -7.35 12.83 -1.70
C GLY A 131 -6.30 13.93 -1.79
N PRO A 132 -6.69 15.14 -2.21
CA PRO A 132 -5.87 16.32 -2.00
C PRO A 132 -5.52 16.46 -0.51
N LEU A 133 -4.21 16.46 -0.21
CA LEU A 133 -3.69 16.89 1.08
C LEU A 133 -3.94 18.39 1.19
N TRP A 134 -5.10 18.76 1.71
CA TRP A 134 -5.44 20.16 1.92
C TRP A 134 -4.74 20.70 3.16
N PHE A 135 -4.05 21.82 3.03
CA PHE A 135 -3.52 22.56 4.16
C PHE A 135 -4.26 23.88 4.31
N GLU A 136 -4.70 24.18 5.51
CA GLU A 136 -5.39 25.43 5.83
C GLU A 136 -4.39 26.46 6.35
N LEU A 137 -4.30 27.59 5.65
CA LEU A 137 -3.44 28.70 6.04
C LEU A 137 -4.24 30.00 6.10
N ILE A 138 -3.79 30.92 6.96
CA ILE A 138 -4.36 32.26 7.02
C ILE A 138 -3.45 33.20 6.23
N SER A 139 -3.96 33.72 5.12
CA SER A 139 -3.33 34.76 4.28
C SER A 139 -4.26 35.96 4.23
N ASP A 140 -3.75 37.16 4.50
CA ASP A 140 -4.54 38.41 4.47
C ASP A 140 -5.86 38.35 5.24
N ARG A 141 -5.83 37.74 6.43
CA ARG A 141 -6.99 37.53 7.33
C ARG A 141 -8.09 36.65 6.72
N LYS A 142 -7.81 35.92 5.64
CA LYS A 142 -8.70 34.94 5.02
C LYS A 142 -8.12 33.55 5.21
N GLN A 143 -8.99 32.59 5.51
CA GLN A 143 -8.63 31.18 5.56
C GLN A 143 -8.64 30.64 4.13
N ILE A 144 -7.50 30.14 3.67
CA ILE A 144 -7.30 29.60 2.33
C ILE A 144 -6.92 28.12 2.46
N LYS A 145 -7.52 27.29 1.60
CA LYS A 145 -7.17 25.86 1.48
C LYS A 145 -6.23 25.70 0.29
N ILE A 146 -5.07 25.11 0.52
CA ILE A 146 -4.08 24.83 -0.53
C ILE A 146 -3.90 23.33 -0.73
N ASP A 147 -3.66 22.91 -1.97
CA ASP A 147 -3.31 21.53 -2.30
C ASP A 147 -1.79 21.34 -2.15
N LEU A 148 -1.37 20.64 -1.09
CA LEU A 148 0.04 20.43 -0.78
C LEU A 148 0.81 19.69 -1.88
N ARG A 149 0.14 19.00 -2.79
CA ARG A 149 0.79 18.34 -3.94
C ARG A 149 1.40 19.34 -4.92
N LYS A 150 0.85 20.55 -4.98
CA LYS A 150 1.32 21.65 -5.82
C LYS A 150 2.33 22.56 -5.11
N LEU A 151 2.61 22.29 -3.83
CA LEU A 151 3.56 23.06 -3.04
C LEU A 151 4.98 22.62 -3.37
N LEU A 152 5.80 23.55 -3.83
CA LEU A 152 7.20 23.33 -4.14
C LEU A 152 8.03 23.49 -2.86
N TYR A 153 8.01 24.68 -2.27
CA TYR A 153 8.73 24.96 -1.04
C TYR A 153 8.09 26.11 -0.25
N ILE A 154 8.50 26.26 0.99
CA ILE A 154 8.13 27.35 1.88
C ILE A 154 9.41 28.10 2.25
N GLU A 155 9.41 29.41 2.03
CA GLU A 155 10.47 30.31 2.46
C GLU A 155 9.99 31.16 3.65
N SER A 156 10.81 31.26 4.68
CA SER A 156 10.63 32.21 5.78
C SER A 156 11.55 33.39 5.62
N LYS A 157 10.95 34.57 5.43
CA LYS A 157 11.66 35.83 5.27
C LYS A 157 11.06 36.86 6.23
N ASN A 158 11.91 37.42 7.09
CA ASN A 158 11.51 38.31 8.20
C ASN A 158 10.51 37.62 9.13
N GLU A 159 9.26 38.07 9.16
CA GLU A 159 8.17 37.56 10.00
C GLU A 159 7.08 36.84 9.19
N GLN A 160 7.34 36.59 7.91
CA GLN A 160 6.37 36.00 6.99
C GLN A 160 6.92 34.73 6.35
N CYS A 161 6.07 33.73 6.20
CA CYS A 161 6.35 32.54 5.43
C CYS A 161 5.59 32.59 4.11
N THR A 162 6.30 32.40 3.01
CA THR A 162 5.74 32.36 1.66
C THR A 162 5.74 30.92 1.17
N PHE A 163 4.57 30.44 0.77
CA PHE A 163 4.33 29.16 0.12
C PHE A 163 4.48 29.37 -1.39
N PHE A 164 5.47 28.72 -1.99
CA PHE A 164 5.71 28.75 -3.42
C PHE A 164 5.05 27.54 -4.07
N MET A 165 3.99 27.79 -4.83
CA MET A 165 3.27 26.79 -5.61
C MET A 165 3.68 26.88 -7.09
N GLU A 166 3.32 25.87 -7.89
CA GLU A 166 3.61 25.87 -9.35
C GLU A 166 3.11 27.12 -10.09
N GLN A 167 1.97 27.69 -9.68
CA GLN A 167 1.28 28.77 -10.40
C GLN A 167 1.05 30.03 -9.57
N GLU A 168 1.27 29.96 -8.25
CA GLU A 168 0.94 31.06 -7.34
C GLU A 168 1.84 31.06 -6.11
N GLN A 169 1.82 32.18 -5.38
CA GLN A 169 2.51 32.32 -4.10
C GLN A 169 1.53 32.83 -3.06
N LEU A 170 1.59 32.25 -1.86
CA LEU A 170 0.69 32.61 -0.76
C LEU A 170 1.52 32.94 0.48
N GLN A 171 1.11 33.96 1.23
CA GLN A 171 1.88 34.44 2.37
C GLN A 171 1.12 34.24 3.68
N THR A 172 1.83 33.86 4.73
CA THR A 172 1.27 33.75 6.07
C THR A 172 2.22 34.36 7.10
N ARG A 173 1.69 34.77 8.25
CA ARG A 173 2.45 35.28 9.40
C ARG A 173 2.81 34.21 10.42
N GLU A 174 2.52 32.96 10.10
CA GLU A 174 2.91 31.82 10.95
C GLU A 174 4.43 31.60 10.92
N ARG A 175 4.98 31.13 12.04
CA ARG A 175 6.40 30.81 12.11
C ARG A 175 6.69 29.51 11.36
N ILE A 176 7.81 29.45 10.65
CA ILE A 176 8.21 28.24 9.91
C ILE A 176 8.31 26.99 10.79
N SER A 177 8.68 27.12 12.06
CA SER A 177 8.69 25.97 12.98
C SER A 177 7.28 25.47 13.32
N GLN A 178 6.28 26.36 13.39
CA GLN A 178 4.88 25.95 13.57
C GLN A 178 4.34 25.30 12.30
N LEU A 179 4.73 25.81 11.13
CA LEU A 179 4.39 25.20 9.85
C LEU A 179 4.99 23.79 9.74
N GLU A 180 6.25 23.61 10.15
CA GLU A 180 6.91 22.29 10.17
C GLU A 180 6.13 21.26 11.00
N GLU A 181 5.58 21.65 12.15
CA GLU A 181 4.78 20.77 13.02
C GLU A 181 3.39 20.48 12.47
N ARG A 182 2.77 21.45 11.79
CA ARG A 182 1.42 21.33 11.22
C ARG A 182 1.40 20.61 9.87
N LEU A 183 2.50 20.67 9.12
CA LEU A 183 2.61 20.01 7.84
C LEU A 183 2.56 18.48 8.03
N PRO A 184 1.91 17.75 7.11
CA PRO A 184 1.91 16.30 7.14
C PRO A 184 3.35 15.76 6.92
N GLN A 185 3.55 14.49 7.25
CA GLN A 185 4.79 13.80 6.91
C GLN A 185 5.04 13.86 5.39
N GLY A 186 6.30 14.05 5.00
CA GLY A 186 6.72 14.15 3.60
C GLY A 186 7.45 15.45 3.27
N PHE A 187 7.24 16.52 4.06
CA PHE A 187 8.00 17.76 3.92
C PHE A 187 9.34 17.70 4.66
N LEU A 188 10.37 18.31 4.07
CA LEU A 188 11.73 18.28 4.60
C LEU A 188 12.23 19.69 4.87
N ARG A 189 12.59 19.98 6.12
CA ARG A 189 13.28 21.22 6.45
C ARG A 189 14.77 21.10 6.13
N VAL A 190 15.24 21.94 5.22
CA VAL A 190 16.62 21.91 4.70
C VAL A 190 17.44 23.12 5.13
N HIS A 191 16.76 24.16 5.62
CA HIS A 191 17.40 25.37 6.10
C HIS A 191 16.57 25.96 7.25
N ARG A 192 17.14 26.89 8.02
CA ARG A 192 16.38 27.63 9.05
C ARG A 192 15.17 28.37 8.45
N SER A 193 15.28 28.73 7.17
CA SER A 193 14.28 29.50 6.40
C SER A 193 13.58 28.70 5.31
N PHE A 194 13.91 27.42 5.10
CA PHE A 194 13.34 26.67 3.98
C PHE A 194 12.83 25.29 4.40
N ILE A 195 11.58 25.01 4.03
CA ILE A 195 10.98 23.68 4.01
C ILE A 195 10.65 23.35 2.56
N ILE A 196 11.05 22.19 2.07
CA ILE A 196 10.81 21.76 0.69
C ILE A 196 9.80 20.62 0.66
N ASN A 197 9.15 20.45 -0.49
CA ASN A 197 8.50 19.22 -0.88
C ASN A 197 9.47 18.36 -1.71
N PRO A 198 10.05 17.29 -1.14
CA PRO A 198 10.98 16.43 -1.86
C PRO A 198 10.38 15.76 -3.10
N GLU A 199 9.07 15.52 -3.12
CA GLU A 199 8.40 14.89 -4.28
C GLU A 199 8.37 15.81 -5.51
N GLN A 200 8.50 17.12 -5.30
CA GLN A 200 8.52 18.14 -6.35
C GLN A 200 9.94 18.65 -6.66
N ALA A 201 10.96 18.16 -5.95
CA ALA A 201 12.34 18.55 -6.18
C ALA A 201 12.88 17.92 -7.48
N GLN A 202 13.58 18.71 -8.29
CA GLN A 202 14.26 18.19 -9.48
C GLN A 202 15.53 17.43 -9.10
N SER A 203 16.26 17.91 -8.09
CA SER A 203 17.41 17.22 -7.53
C SER A 203 17.61 17.58 -6.05
N ILE A 204 18.09 16.61 -5.26
CA ILE A 204 18.39 16.80 -3.84
C ILE A 204 19.84 16.37 -3.61
N HIS A 205 20.68 17.31 -3.21
CA HIS A 205 22.05 17.07 -2.80
C HIS A 205 22.24 17.41 -1.31
N PRO A 206 23.29 16.88 -0.66
CA PRO A 206 23.57 17.19 0.75
C PRO A 206 23.88 18.68 1.04
N THR A 207 24.14 19.47 0.01
CA THR A 207 24.52 20.90 0.11
C THR A 207 23.48 21.84 -0.46
N GLU A 208 22.63 21.37 -1.38
CA GLU A 208 21.66 22.18 -2.11
C GLU A 208 20.53 21.32 -2.67
N VAL A 209 19.40 21.95 -2.94
CA VAL A 209 18.22 21.34 -3.55
C VAL A 209 17.76 22.18 -4.71
N SER A 210 17.59 21.58 -5.89
CA SER A 210 16.97 22.25 -7.03
C SER A 210 15.47 21.97 -7.04
N ILE A 211 14.66 23.02 -6.92
CA ILE A 211 13.20 22.91 -6.87
C ILE A 211 12.53 24.14 -7.49
N GLY A 212 11.55 23.93 -8.37
CA GLY A 212 10.82 25.03 -9.01
C GLY A 212 11.68 25.97 -9.85
N GLY A 213 12.85 25.53 -10.32
CA GLY A 213 13.82 26.38 -11.03
C GLY A 213 14.68 27.26 -10.11
N THR A 214 14.63 27.04 -8.79
CA THR A 214 15.44 27.75 -7.79
C THR A 214 16.36 26.77 -7.08
N GLU A 215 17.59 27.20 -6.78
CA GLU A 215 18.54 26.47 -5.94
C GLU A 215 18.41 26.90 -4.47
N ILE A 216 18.02 25.96 -3.61
CA ILE A 216 17.85 26.16 -2.17
C ILE A 216 19.05 25.57 -1.43
N PRO A 217 19.84 26.39 -0.70
CA PRO A 217 20.98 25.89 0.04
C PRO A 217 20.56 25.10 1.29
N VAL A 218 21.26 24.00 1.55
CA VAL A 218 21.11 23.20 2.77
C VAL A 218 22.09 23.72 3.82
N SER A 219 21.60 24.14 4.99
CA SER A 219 22.53 24.57 6.04
C SER A 219 23.15 23.39 6.78
N ARG A 220 24.34 23.64 7.36
CA ARG A 220 25.13 22.62 8.07
C ARG A 220 24.31 21.86 9.13
N SER A 221 23.42 22.55 9.84
CA SER A 221 22.58 21.98 10.88
C SER A 221 21.51 21.01 10.35
N TYR A 222 21.11 21.13 9.09
CA TYR A 222 20.08 20.26 8.47
C TYR A 222 20.68 19.23 7.52
N LYS A 223 21.99 19.29 7.26
CA LYS A 223 22.69 18.37 6.35
C LYS A 223 22.51 16.91 6.73
N SER A 224 22.61 16.57 8.02
CA SER A 224 22.39 15.19 8.50
C SER A 224 20.98 14.70 8.15
N ARG A 225 19.97 15.51 8.43
CA ARG A 225 18.57 15.16 8.13
C ARG A 225 18.32 14.93 6.64
N VAL A 226 18.98 15.71 5.76
CA VAL A 226 18.90 15.51 4.31
C VAL A 226 19.62 14.21 3.90
N GLN A 227 20.77 13.90 4.50
CA GLN A 227 21.48 12.65 4.24
C GLN A 227 20.68 11.43 4.67
N ASP A 228 20.08 11.46 5.86
CA ASP A 228 19.22 10.39 6.37
C ASP A 228 18.05 10.13 5.40
N TYR A 229 17.45 11.21 4.89
CA TYR A 229 16.38 11.14 3.89
C TYR A 229 16.84 10.48 2.58
N LEU A 230 18.00 10.86 2.06
CA LEU A 230 18.56 10.27 0.84
C LEU A 230 18.87 8.77 1.00
N GLN A 231 19.46 8.38 2.14
CA GLN A 231 19.72 6.96 2.46
C GLN A 231 18.43 6.14 2.54
N GLN A 232 17.36 6.73 3.10
CA GLN A 232 16.07 6.07 3.18
C GLN A 232 15.48 5.82 1.78
N ILE A 233 15.60 6.78 0.85
CA ILE A 233 15.17 6.59 -0.54
C ILE A 233 16.00 5.51 -1.22
N GLU A 234 17.32 5.55 -1.07
CA GLU A 234 18.23 4.59 -1.71
C GLU A 234 17.92 3.15 -1.24
N ALA A 235 17.74 2.96 0.08
CA ALA A 235 17.32 1.70 0.65
C ALA A 235 15.95 1.23 0.14
N LEU A 236 15.00 2.15 -0.12
CA LEU A 236 13.71 1.80 -0.71
C LEU A 236 13.82 1.41 -2.19
N SER A 237 14.76 1.99 -2.94
CA SER A 237 15.01 1.67 -4.34
C SER A 237 15.71 0.31 -4.53
N LEU A 238 16.70 -0.01 -3.68
CA LEU A 238 17.43 -1.28 -3.72
C LEU A 238 16.57 -2.48 -3.28
N ASN A 239 15.52 -2.24 -2.49
CA ASN A 239 14.55 -3.27 -2.10
C ASN A 239 13.40 -3.44 -3.11
N ALA A 240 13.39 -2.63 -4.19
CA ALA A 240 12.36 -2.66 -5.22
C ALA A 240 12.80 -3.36 -6.53
N GLU A 241 14.10 -3.61 -6.68
CA GLU A 241 14.73 -4.46 -7.72
C GLU A 241 14.86 -5.91 -7.24
#